data_AF-Q38YF3-F1
#
_entry.id   AF-Q38YF3-F1
#
_cell.length_a   1.000
_cell.length_b   1.000
_cell.length_c   1.000
_cell.angle_alpha   90.00
_cell.angle_beta   90.00
_cell.angle_gamma   90.00
#
_symmetry.space_group_name_H-M   'P 1'
#
loop_
_entity.id
_entity.type
_entity.pdbx_description
1 polymer ?
#
loop_
_entity_poly.entity_id
_entity_poly.type
_entity_poly.pdbx_seq_one_letter_code
_entity_poly.pdbx_strand_id
1 'polypeptide(L)'
;MNVLKWMKTNKASYPKTALHFNISNVGTIWQWQHIWETEGADALYRSKGRQTIMTADKQSKKRQQTELERLREENELLQIENEYLKKLRALVQEEEDNKRKSSKS
;
A
#
# COMPACT_ATOMS: atom_id res chain seq x y z
N MET A 1 -9.21 14.28 4.13
CA MET A 1 -9.18 14.27 2.64
C MET A 1 -10.58 14.24 2.06
N ASN A 2 -11.14 15.41 1.79
CA ASN A 2 -12.54 15.51 1.36
C ASN A 2 -12.67 15.73 -0.16
N VAL A 3 -11.65 16.27 -0.84
CA VAL A 3 -11.71 16.64 -2.27
C VAL A 3 -11.77 15.43 -3.20
N LEU A 4 -10.79 14.51 -3.11
CA LEU A 4 -10.75 13.31 -3.97
C LEU A 4 -11.92 12.35 -3.69
N LYS A 5 -12.33 12.23 -2.42
CA LYS A 5 -13.50 11.43 -2.02
C LYS A 5 -14.77 12.01 -2.64
N TRP A 6 -14.97 13.33 -2.52
CA TRP A 6 -16.11 14.01 -3.13
C TRP A 6 -16.11 13.86 -4.65
N MET A 7 -14.96 14.02 -5.30
CA MET A 7 -14.83 13.84 -6.76
C MET A 7 -15.27 12.44 -7.21
N LYS A 8 -14.80 11.40 -6.50
CA LYS A 8 -15.16 10.00 -6.79
C LYS A 8 -16.64 9.71 -6.55
N THR A 9 -17.20 10.18 -5.43
CA THR A 9 -18.62 10.01 -5.10
C THR A 9 -19.54 10.72 -6.10
N ASN A 10 -19.18 11.92 -6.52
CA ASN A 10 -19.99 12.73 -7.44
C ASN A 10 -19.67 12.49 -8.92
N LYS A 11 -18.74 11.57 -9.22
CA LYS A 11 -18.20 11.32 -10.58
C LYS A 11 -17.88 12.63 -11.32
N ALA A 12 -17.30 13.58 -10.59
CA ALA A 12 -17.02 14.91 -11.09
C ALA A 12 -15.67 14.95 -11.82
N SER A 13 -15.56 15.77 -12.87
CA SER A 13 -14.29 16.02 -13.53
C SER A 13 -13.37 16.90 -12.67
N TYR A 14 -12.08 16.93 -12.99
CA TYR A 14 -11.13 17.79 -12.28
C TYR A 14 -11.54 19.27 -12.27
N PRO A 15 -11.97 19.90 -13.40
CA PRO A 15 -12.40 21.30 -13.39
C PRO A 15 -13.63 21.53 -12.51
N LYS A 16 -14.61 20.61 -12.54
CA LYS A 16 -15.83 20.70 -11.73
C LYS A 16 -15.52 20.60 -10.23
N THR A 17 -14.57 19.74 -9.87
CA THR A 17 -14.09 19.58 -8.50
C THR A 17 -13.29 20.81 -8.06
N ALA A 18 -12.44 21.36 -8.94
CA ALA A 18 -11.67 22.57 -8.65
C ALA A 18 -12.59 23.77 -8.37
N LEU A 19 -13.61 23.95 -9.20
CA LEU A 19 -14.61 24.99 -9.00
C LEU A 19 -15.36 24.83 -7.68
N HIS A 20 -15.78 23.60 -7.34
CA HIS A 20 -16.51 23.36 -6.10
C HIS A 20 -15.69 23.66 -4.84
N PHE A 21 -14.41 23.31 -4.82
CA PHE A 21 -13.51 23.55 -3.69
C PHE A 21 -12.75 24.88 -3.80
N ASN A 22 -13.12 25.73 -4.77
CA ASN A 22 -12.48 27.01 -5.04
C ASN A 22 -10.95 26.92 -5.19
N ILE A 23 -10.48 25.85 -5.87
CA ILE A 23 -9.07 25.57 -6.15
C ILE A 23 -8.72 26.22 -7.48
N SER A 24 -7.78 27.17 -7.46
CA SER A 24 -7.39 27.94 -8.66
C SER A 24 -6.72 27.08 -9.73
N ASN A 25 -5.98 26.04 -9.34
CA ASN A 25 -5.27 25.17 -10.26
C ASN A 25 -5.90 23.77 -10.31
N VAL A 26 -6.51 23.43 -11.44
CA VAL A 26 -7.10 22.11 -11.70
C VAL A 26 -6.07 20.98 -11.57
N GLY A 27 -4.81 21.24 -11.99
CA GLY A 27 -3.72 20.28 -11.93
C GLY A 27 -3.35 19.86 -10.51
N THR A 28 -3.67 20.67 -9.49
CA THR A 28 -3.49 20.31 -8.08
C THR A 28 -4.29 19.08 -7.71
N ILE A 29 -5.51 18.91 -8.24
CA ILE A 29 -6.35 17.75 -7.96
C ILE A 29 -5.77 16.49 -8.61
N TRP A 30 -5.28 16.62 -9.84
CA TRP A 30 -4.59 15.51 -10.52
C TRP A 30 -3.33 15.09 -9.75
N GLN A 31 -2.51 16.04 -9.29
CA GLN A 31 -1.36 15.73 -8.45
C GLN A 31 -1.74 15.02 -7.16
N TRP A 32 -2.81 15.47 -6.50
CA TRP A 32 -3.30 14.81 -5.30
C TRP A 32 -3.76 13.38 -5.59
N GLN A 33 -4.48 13.15 -6.70
CA GLN A 33 -4.87 11.81 -7.10
C GLN A 33 -3.66 10.93 -7.38
N HIS A 34 -2.68 11.45 -8.11
CA HIS A 34 -1.46 10.71 -8.42
C HIS A 34 -0.68 10.32 -7.16
N ILE A 35 -0.49 11.26 -6.22
CA ILE A 35 0.17 10.98 -4.92
C ILE A 35 -0.62 9.94 -4.11
N TRP A 36 -1.95 10.02 -4.12
CA TRP A 36 -2.78 9.01 -3.46
C TRP A 36 -2.55 7.62 -4.05
N GLU A 37 -2.53 7.51 -5.38
CA GLU A 37 -2.37 6.25 -6.09
C GLU A 37 -0.97 5.64 -5.93
N THR A 38 0.08 6.47 -5.84
CA THR A 38 1.47 5.99 -5.77
C THR A 38 1.97 5.77 -4.34
N GLU A 39 1.62 6.64 -3.39
CA GLU A 39 2.20 6.66 -2.04
C GLU A 39 1.14 6.56 -0.92
N GLY A 40 -0.15 6.51 -1.27
CA GLY A 40 -1.25 6.40 -0.32
C GLY A 40 -1.68 7.71 0.34
N ALA A 41 -2.60 7.62 1.30
CA ALA A 41 -3.20 8.81 1.91
C ALA A 41 -2.20 9.63 2.77
N ASP A 42 -1.25 8.96 3.41
CA ASP A 42 -0.29 9.64 4.29
C ASP A 42 0.66 10.57 3.52
N ALA A 43 0.90 10.29 2.25
CA ALA A 43 1.77 11.07 1.39
C ALA A 43 1.24 12.46 1.03
N LEU A 44 -0.08 12.65 1.10
CA LEU A 44 -0.73 13.94 0.83
C LEU A 44 -0.60 14.92 1.98
N TYR A 45 -0.40 14.42 3.21
CA TYR A 45 -0.15 15.25 4.39
C TYR A 45 1.33 15.45 4.66
N ARG A 46 2.23 14.70 4.01
CA ARG A 46 3.66 14.98 4.03
C ARG A 46 3.90 16.33 3.36
N SER A 47 4.18 17.34 4.18
CA SER A 47 4.66 18.63 3.71
C SER A 47 5.85 18.41 2.78
N LYS A 48 5.69 18.73 1.49
CA LYS A 48 6.82 18.97 0.58
C LYS A 48 7.50 20.25 1.06
N GLY A 49 8.24 20.16 2.17
CA GLY A 49 9.22 21.15 2.53
C GLY A 49 10.11 21.38 1.31
N ARG A 50 10.52 22.65 1.10
CA ARG A 50 11.38 23.09 0.00
C ARG A 50 12.48 22.06 -0.22
N GLN A 51 12.44 21.34 -1.34
CA GLN A 51 13.53 20.44 -1.68
C GLN A 51 14.75 21.32 -1.93
N THR A 52 15.66 21.36 -0.96
CA THR A 52 17.01 21.82 -1.20
C THR A 52 17.55 20.90 -2.29
N ILE A 53 18.06 21.48 -3.37
CA ILE A 53 18.70 20.74 -4.45
C ILE A 53 19.94 20.08 -3.84
N MET A 54 19.76 18.90 -3.24
CA MET A 54 20.85 18.08 -2.73
C MET A 54 21.10 16.97 -3.74
N THR A 55 22.36 16.91 -4.15
CA THR A 55 23.00 16.00 -5.10
C THR A 55 22.35 14.61 -5.21
N ALA A 56 22.24 14.13 -6.45
CA ALA A 56 21.56 12.89 -6.85
C ALA A 56 21.94 11.64 -6.02
N ASP A 57 23.11 11.64 -5.38
CA ASP A 57 23.61 10.54 -4.54
C ASP A 57 22.82 10.33 -3.24
N LYS A 58 22.16 11.36 -2.69
CA LYS A 58 21.30 11.18 -1.51
C LYS A 58 19.96 10.56 -1.87
N GLN A 59 19.46 10.84 -3.08
CA GLN A 59 18.16 10.33 -3.53
C GLN A 59 18.23 8.83 -3.86
N SER A 60 19.34 8.36 -4.43
CA SER A 60 19.57 6.94 -4.70
C SER A 60 19.66 6.13 -3.40
N LYS A 61 20.42 6.61 -2.40
CA LYS A 61 20.48 5.99 -1.07
C LYS A 61 19.11 5.90 -0.39
N LYS A 62 18.29 6.95 -0.48
CA LYS A 62 16.95 6.95 0.09
C LYS A 62 16.02 5.95 -0.61
N ARG A 63 16.10 5.84 -1.94
CA ARG A 63 15.35 4.83 -2.71
C ARG A 63 15.77 3.40 -2.35
N GLN A 64 17.07 3.15 -2.22
CA GLN A 64 17.58 1.84 -1.81
C GLN A 64 17.16 1.46 -0.39
N GLN A 65 17.15 2.42 0.55
CA GLN A 65 16.63 2.18 1.90
C GLN A 65 15.14 1.82 1.88
N THR A 66 14.32 2.54 1.11
CA THR A 66 12.89 2.24 0.99
C THR A 66 12.60 0.91 0.31
N GLU A 67 13.44 0.48 -0.64
CA GLU A 67 13.28 -0.82 -1.30
C GLU A 67 13.64 -1.97 -0.36
N LEU A 68 14.75 -1.85 0.39
CA LEU A 68 15.13 -2.83 1.40
C LEU A 68 14.08 -2.99 2.51
N GLU A 69 13.45 -1.90 2.93
CA GLU A 69 12.38 -1.92 3.92
C GLU A 69 11.15 -2.68 3.39
N ARG A 70 10.73 -2.39 2.15
CA ARG A 70 9.63 -3.12 1.48
C ARG A 70 9.94 -4.61 1.31
N LEU A 71 11.15 -4.97 0.92
CA LEU A 71 11.55 -6.38 0.79
C LEU A 71 11.58 -7.11 2.14
N ARG A 72 11.85 -6.41 3.24
CA ARG A 72 11.81 -6.99 4.59
C ARG A 72 10.38 -7.27 5.04
N GLU A 73 9.49 -6.30 4.86
CA GLU A 73 8.07 -6.47 5.14
C GLU A 73 7.47 -7.62 4.32
N GLU A 74 7.79 -7.69 3.02
CA GLU A 74 7.33 -8.79 2.17
C GLU A 74 7.87 -10.15 2.63
N ASN A 75 9.15 -10.24 3.04
CA ASN A 75 9.70 -11.46 3.60
C ASN A 75 9.01 -11.89 4.89
N GLU A 76 8.72 -10.94 5.78
CA GLU A 76 8.04 -11.24 7.06
C GLU A 76 6.62 -11.76 6.80
N LEU A 77 5.87 -11.13 5.89
CA LEU A 77 4.55 -11.59 5.48
C LEU A 77 4.61 -13.01 4.87
N LEU A 78 5.56 -13.26 3.97
CA LEU A 78 5.76 -14.58 3.37
C LEU A 78 6.14 -15.63 4.42
N GLN A 79 6.91 -15.27 5.45
CA GLN A 79 7.22 -16.20 6.54
C GLN A 79 5.98 -16.56 7.35
N ILE A 80 5.16 -15.57 7.70
CA ILE A 80 3.89 -15.81 8.41
C ILE A 80 2.97 -16.71 7.58
N GLU A 81 2.84 -16.44 6.27
CA GLU A 81 2.04 -17.27 5.37
C GLU A 81 2.57 -18.71 5.29
N ASN A 82 3.89 -18.89 5.19
CA ASN A 82 4.50 -20.22 5.19
C ASN A 82 4.28 -20.97 6.51
N GLU A 83 4.39 -20.31 7.66
CA GLU A 83 4.10 -20.93 8.95
C GLU A 83 2.64 -21.34 9.07
N TYR A 84 1.72 -20.50 8.61
CA TYR A 84 0.30 -20.80 8.58
C TYR A 84 0.01 -22.04 7.71
N LEU A 85 0.59 -22.11 6.50
CA LEU A 85 0.45 -23.26 5.61
C LEU A 85 1.05 -24.54 6.23
N LYS A 86 2.17 -24.45 6.95
CA LYS A 86 2.75 -25.61 7.66
C LYS A 86 1.81 -26.13 8.76
N LYS A 87 1.22 -25.23 9.56
CA LYS A 87 0.25 -25.62 10.60
C LYS A 87 -0.98 -26.28 9.97
N LEU A 88 -1.49 -25.74 8.87
CA LEU A 88 -2.62 -26.34 8.16
C LEU A 88 -2.29 -27.76 7.66
N ARG A 89 -1.12 -27.93 7.04
CA ARG A 89 -0.66 -29.25 6.58
C ARG A 89 -0.51 -30.26 7.73
N ALA A 90 -0.02 -29.82 8.88
CA ALA A 90 0.11 -30.68 10.06
C ALA A 90 -1.26 -31.18 10.54
N LEU A 91 -2.26 -30.29 10.64
CA LEU A 91 -3.62 -30.66 11.04
C LEU A 91 -4.27 -31.64 10.06
N VAL A 92 -4.12 -31.40 8.75
CA VAL A 92 -4.66 -32.32 7.72
C VAL A 92 -3.99 -33.69 7.80
N GLN A 93 -2.67 -33.73 8.04
CA GLN A 93 -1.95 -35.00 8.20
C GLN A 93 -2.42 -35.78 9.44
N GLU A 94 -2.62 -35.10 10.57
CA GLU A 94 -3.14 -35.73 11.80
C GLU A 94 -4.55 -36.31 11.61
N GLU A 95 -5.44 -35.59 10.92
CA GLU A 95 -6.78 -36.06 10.56
C GLU A 95 -6.73 -37.32 9.68
N GLU A 96 -5.89 -37.32 8.64
CA GLU A 96 -5.72 -38.50 7.78
C GLU A 96 -5.19 -39.71 8.55
N ASP A 97 -4.20 -39.51 9.42
CA ASP A 97 -3.59 -40.57 10.20
C ASP A 97 -4.56 -41.14 11.24
N ASN A 98 -5.39 -40.30 11.87
CA ASN A 98 -6.45 -40.75 12.78
C ASN A 98 -7.53 -41.54 12.04
N LYS A 99 -7.94 -41.11 10.85
CA LYS A 99 -8.92 -41.84 10.03
C LYS A 99 -8.40 -43.23 9.64
N ARG A 100 -7.14 -43.33 9.21
CA ARG A 100 -6.47 -44.60 8.86
C ARG A 100 -6.37 -45.56 10.05
N LYS A 101 -6.17 -45.05 11.27
CA LYS A 101 -6.14 -45.86 12.50
C LYS A 101 -7.53 -46.38 12.88
N SER A 102 -8.58 -45.57 12.77
CA SER A 102 -9.96 -46.01 13.07
C SER A 102 -10.48 -47.09 12.11
N SER A 103 -10.03 -47.08 10.84
CA SER A 103 -10.40 -48.09 9.84
C SER A 103 -9.64 -49.42 9.97
N LYS A 104 -8.71 -49.52 10.94
CA LYS A 104 -7.85 -50.69 11.14
C LYS A 104 -8.11 -51.41 12.48
N SER A 105 -9.04 -50.90 13.28
CA SER A 105 -9.58 -51.53 14.49
C SER A 105 -10.92 -52.18 14.23
#